data_AF-A0A1I9S3Q9-F1
#
_entry.id   AF-A0A1I9S3Q9-F1
#
_cell.length_a   1.000
_cell.length_b   1.000
_cell.length_c   1.000
_cell.angle_alpha   90.00
_cell.angle_beta   90.00
_cell.angle_gamma   90.00
#
_symmetry.space_group_name_H-M   'P 1'
#
loop_
_entity.id
_entity.type
_entity.pdbx_description
1 polymer ?
#
loop_
_entity_poly.entity_id
_entity_poly.type
_entity_poly.pdbx_seq_one_letter_code
_entity_poly.pdbx_strand_id
1 'polypeptide(L)'
;MGPGGNPDAALASLVEALFDFSWTNRPLIRALEVRGPHAYYTNEASRFWIAELTRRLATAAPGTDVEFRAHAVFTALRADVIEYLVERCGMTQNRIREGLVGLSGLPGSPPAGRP
;
A
#
# COMPACT_ATOMS: atom_id res chain seq x y z
N MET A 1 6.05 -20.63 -6.69
CA MET A 1 4.73 -19.97 -6.52
C MET A 1 3.69 -20.81 -7.25
N GLY A 2 2.97 -21.67 -6.53
CA GLY A 2 1.94 -22.55 -7.10
C GLY A 2 0.53 -21.97 -6.92
N PRO A 3 -0.45 -22.41 -7.72
CA PRO A 3 -1.84 -21.96 -7.63
C PRO A 3 -2.46 -22.50 -6.34
N GLY A 4 -2.63 -21.64 -5.32
CA GLY A 4 -3.06 -22.03 -3.97
C GLY A 4 -2.33 -21.33 -2.83
N GLY A 5 -1.51 -20.31 -3.11
CA GLY A 5 -0.90 -19.49 -2.06
C GLY A 5 -1.93 -18.83 -1.16
N ASN A 6 -1.62 -18.75 0.15
CA ASN A 6 -2.46 -18.08 1.15
C ASN A 6 -2.82 -16.65 0.66
N PRO A 7 -4.12 -16.32 0.47
CA PRO A 7 -4.56 -15.01 0.00
C PRO A 7 -4.02 -13.84 0.83
N ASP A 8 -3.91 -14.02 2.14
CA ASP A 8 -3.40 -13.00 3.06
C ASP A 8 -1.92 -12.72 2.78
N ALA A 9 -1.12 -13.78 2.62
CA ALA A 9 0.30 -13.65 2.29
C ALA A 9 0.49 -12.99 0.90
N ALA A 10 -0.38 -13.32 -0.05
CA ALA A 10 -0.34 -12.72 -1.38
C ALA A 10 -0.74 -11.23 -1.38
N LEU A 11 -1.68 -10.83 -0.54
CA LEU A 11 -2.06 -9.43 -0.35
C LEU A 11 -0.95 -8.65 0.37
N ALA A 12 -0.41 -9.19 1.48
CA ALA A 12 0.70 -8.57 2.20
C ALA A 12 1.92 -8.36 1.29
N SER A 13 2.29 -9.38 0.51
CA SER A 13 3.41 -9.30 -0.44
C SER A 13 3.18 -8.24 -1.54
N LEU A 14 1.93 -8.07 -2.02
CA LEU A 14 1.61 -7.00 -2.96
C LEU A 14 1.78 -5.62 -2.31
N VAL A 15 1.26 -5.42 -1.10
CA VAL A 15 1.36 -4.14 -0.39
C VAL A 15 2.82 -3.76 -0.12
N GLU A 16 3.63 -4.72 0.32
CA GLU A 16 5.07 -4.52 0.53
C GLU A 16 5.79 -4.18 -0.78
N ALA A 17 5.50 -4.89 -1.87
CA ALA A 17 6.09 -4.61 -3.18
C ALA A 17 5.72 -3.22 -3.70
N LEU A 18 4.46 -2.78 -3.50
CA LEU A 18 4.02 -1.44 -3.86
C LEU A 18 4.67 -0.36 -2.98
N PHE A 19 4.91 -0.65 -1.70
CA PHE A 19 5.68 0.25 -0.82
C PHE A 19 7.11 0.40 -1.33
N ASP A 20 7.80 -0.71 -1.60
CA ASP A 20 9.19 -0.69 -2.07
C ASP A 20 9.32 0.02 -3.42
N PHE A 21 8.37 -0.22 -4.33
CA PHE A 21 8.28 0.50 -5.60
C PHE A 21 8.12 2.01 -5.37
N SER A 22 7.19 2.42 -4.50
CA SER A 22 6.90 3.83 -4.24
C SER A 22 8.06 4.53 -3.56
N TRP A 23 8.71 3.87 -2.60
CA TRP A 23 9.88 4.40 -1.91
C TRP A 23 11.09 4.54 -2.84
N THR A 24 11.37 3.50 -3.63
CA THR A 24 12.53 3.48 -4.54
C THR A 24 12.36 4.48 -5.68
N ASN A 25 11.13 4.63 -6.19
CA ASN A 25 10.81 5.52 -7.31
C ASN A 25 10.15 6.84 -6.85
N ARG A 26 10.35 7.25 -5.59
CA ARG A 26 9.71 8.42 -5.01
C ARG A 26 9.81 9.72 -5.81
N PRO A 27 10.90 10.03 -6.57
CA PRO A 27 10.91 11.23 -7.42
C PRO A 27 9.93 11.12 -8.60
N LEU A 28 9.79 9.93 -9.20
CA LEU A 28 8.83 9.66 -10.26
C LEU A 28 7.40 9.75 -9.73
N ILE A 29 7.14 9.14 -8.58
CA ILE A 29 5.83 9.17 -7.94
C ILE A 29 5.42 10.62 -7.61
N ARG A 30 6.34 11.42 -7.05
CA ARG A 30 6.11 12.86 -6.83
C ARG A 30 5.77 13.60 -8.11
N ALA A 31 6.44 13.31 -9.22
CA ALA A 31 6.13 13.92 -10.51
C ALA A 31 4.70 13.61 -10.99
N LEU A 32 4.15 12.44 -10.65
CA LEU A 32 2.74 12.09 -10.91
C LEU A 32 1.78 12.82 -9.97
N GLU A 33 2.15 12.99 -8.71
CA GLU A 33 1.34 13.66 -7.69
C GLU A 33 1.13 15.15 -7.99
N VAL A 34 2.16 15.84 -8.47
CA VAL A 34 2.12 17.30 -8.71
C VAL A 34 1.53 17.68 -10.07
N ARG A 35 1.19 16.71 -10.92
CA ARG A 35 0.65 16.96 -12.28
C ARG A 35 -0.72 17.64 -12.30
N GLY A 36 -1.45 17.57 -11.20
CA GLY A 36 -2.77 18.17 -11.05
C GLY A 36 -3.66 17.35 -10.12
N PRO A 37 -4.86 17.85 -9.81
CA PRO A 37 -5.81 17.14 -8.98
C PRO A 37 -6.04 15.72 -9.51
N HIS A 38 -5.98 14.74 -8.61
CA HIS A 38 -6.25 13.33 -8.89
C HIS A 38 -5.31 12.64 -9.91
N ALA A 39 -4.28 13.30 -10.45
CA ALA A 39 -3.39 12.71 -11.47
C ALA A 39 -2.70 11.42 -10.99
N TYR A 40 -2.41 11.35 -9.68
CA TYR A 40 -1.90 10.15 -9.04
C TYR A 40 -2.87 8.95 -9.13
N TYR A 41 -4.17 9.17 -9.24
CA TYR A 41 -5.18 8.10 -9.29
C TYR A 41 -5.70 7.81 -10.70
N THR A 42 -5.66 8.80 -11.60
CA THR A 42 -6.30 8.72 -12.92
C THR A 42 -5.36 8.28 -14.05
N ASN A 43 -4.10 7.94 -13.76
CA ASN A 43 -3.23 7.33 -14.77
C ASN A 43 -3.49 5.81 -14.88
N GLU A 44 -3.10 5.21 -16.00
CA GLU A 44 -3.36 3.79 -16.30
C GLU A 44 -2.73 2.84 -15.29
N ALA A 45 -1.49 3.11 -14.87
CA ALA A 45 -0.78 2.29 -13.89
C ALA A 45 -1.50 2.31 -12.54
N SER A 46 -1.91 3.49 -12.06
CA SER A 46 -2.65 3.59 -10.80
C SER A 46 -4.00 2.89 -10.85
N ARG A 47 -4.77 3.04 -11.93
CA ARG A 47 -6.03 2.30 -12.10
C ARG A 47 -5.81 0.79 -12.07
N PHE A 48 -4.75 0.31 -12.72
CA PHE A 48 -4.38 -1.10 -12.71
C PHE A 48 -4.08 -1.59 -11.28
N TRP A 49 -3.25 -0.86 -10.52
CA TRP A 49 -2.88 -1.26 -9.17
C TRP A 49 -4.04 -1.18 -8.17
N ILE A 50 -4.91 -0.16 -8.29
CA ILE A 50 -6.13 -0.06 -7.48
C ILE A 50 -7.07 -1.24 -7.77
N ALA A 51 -7.27 -1.59 -9.04
CA ALA A 51 -8.07 -2.76 -9.42
C ALA A 51 -7.46 -4.06 -8.87
N GLU A 52 -6.14 -4.23 -8.96
CA GLU A 52 -5.43 -5.38 -8.40
C GLU A 52 -5.61 -5.50 -6.88
N LEU A 53 -5.41 -4.39 -6.15
CA LEU A 53 -5.64 -4.33 -4.71
C LEU A 53 -7.08 -4.72 -4.36
N THR A 54 -8.05 -4.18 -5.09
CA THR A 54 -9.48 -4.50 -4.90
C THR A 54 -9.75 -5.99 -5.06
N ARG A 55 -9.20 -6.63 -6.12
CA ARG A 55 -9.37 -8.08 -6.35
C ARG A 55 -8.76 -8.93 -5.24
N ARG A 56 -7.57 -8.56 -4.73
CA ARG A 56 -6.92 -9.31 -3.64
C ARG A 56 -7.63 -9.11 -2.31
N LEU A 57 -8.05 -7.88 -2.00
CA LEU A 57 -8.85 -7.56 -0.82
C LEU A 57 -10.18 -8.32 -0.80
N ALA A 58 -10.87 -8.43 -1.94
CA ALA A 58 -12.10 -9.22 -2.05
C ALA A 58 -11.90 -10.71 -1.71
N THR A 59 -10.71 -11.24 -2.00
CA THR A 59 -10.37 -12.63 -1.66
C THR A 59 -9.95 -12.79 -0.19
N ALA A 60 -9.12 -11.88 0.32
CA ALA A 60 -8.50 -11.99 1.65
C ALA A 60 -9.41 -11.48 2.79
N ALA A 61 -10.27 -10.49 2.51
CA ALA A 61 -11.12 -9.84 3.50
C ALA A 61 -12.59 -9.73 3.03
N PRO A 62 -13.28 -10.87 2.80
CA PRO A 62 -14.66 -10.86 2.33
C PRO A 62 -15.59 -10.15 3.32
N GLY A 63 -16.58 -9.43 2.80
CA GLY A 63 -17.57 -8.70 3.60
C GLY A 63 -17.12 -7.32 4.11
N THR A 64 -15.96 -6.84 3.67
CA THR A 64 -15.46 -5.48 3.96
C THR A 64 -15.68 -4.54 2.78
N ASP A 65 -15.61 -3.23 3.00
CA ASP A 65 -15.61 -2.24 1.92
C ASP A 65 -14.25 -2.25 1.20
N VAL A 66 -14.12 -3.18 0.26
CA VAL A 66 -12.86 -3.45 -0.45
C VAL A 66 -12.45 -2.32 -1.38
N GLU A 67 -13.41 -1.58 -1.94
CA GLU A 67 -13.14 -0.45 -2.83
C GLU A 67 -12.55 0.72 -2.04
N PHE A 68 -13.20 1.10 -0.93
CA PHE A 68 -12.66 2.11 -0.03
C PHE A 68 -11.27 1.73 0.50
N ARG A 69 -11.09 0.48 0.94
CA ARG A 69 -9.80 0.01 1.45
C ARG A 69 -8.70 0.03 0.39
N ALA A 70 -8.99 -0.37 -0.85
CA ALA A 70 -8.02 -0.31 -1.93
C ALA A 70 -7.53 1.13 -2.13
N HIS A 71 -8.45 2.10 -2.14
CA HIS A 71 -8.09 3.52 -2.25
C HIS A 71 -7.34 4.05 -1.03
N ALA A 72 -7.70 3.63 0.18
CA ALA A 72 -7.03 4.04 1.42
C ALA A 72 -5.57 3.53 1.44
N VAL A 73 -5.35 2.24 1.15
CA VAL A 73 -4.02 1.64 1.05
C VAL A 73 -3.21 2.32 -0.06
N PHE A 74 -3.80 2.48 -1.25
CA PHE A 74 -3.11 3.11 -2.38
C PHE A 74 -2.77 4.58 -2.12
N THR A 75 -3.61 5.32 -1.41
CA THR A 75 -3.32 6.71 -1.00
C THR A 75 -2.18 6.77 0.01
N ALA A 76 -2.11 5.82 0.95
CA ALA A 76 -1.02 5.74 1.92
C ALA A 76 0.34 5.37 1.29
N LEU A 77 0.34 4.90 0.04
CA LEU A 77 1.54 4.59 -0.76
C LEU A 77 2.10 5.79 -1.54
N ARG A 78 1.44 6.94 -1.48
CA ARG A 78 1.96 8.18 -2.08
C ARG A 78 3.35 8.52 -1.53
N ALA A 79 4.21 9.04 -2.40
CA ALA A 79 5.57 9.40 -2.02
C ALA A 79 5.59 10.54 -0.99
N ASP A 80 4.73 11.55 -1.15
CA ASP A 80 4.61 12.65 -0.18
C ASP A 80 4.18 12.15 1.22
N VAL A 81 3.24 11.20 1.29
CA VAL A 81 2.80 10.58 2.54
C VAL A 81 3.92 9.78 3.18
N ILE A 82 4.57 8.87 2.43
CA ILE A 82 5.64 8.03 2.99
C ILE A 82 6.82 8.90 3.47
N GLU A 83 7.22 9.90 2.69
CA GLU A 83 8.30 10.83 3.04
C GLU A 83 7.94 11.64 4.29
N TYR A 84 6.71 12.15 4.39
CA TYR A 84 6.23 12.83 5.60
C TYR A 84 6.30 11.93 6.84
N LEU A 85 5.84 10.68 6.73
CA LEU A 85 5.89 9.74 7.86
C LEU A 85 7.32 9.43 8.30
N VAL A 86 8.25 9.28 7.36
CA VAL A 86 9.66 9.02 7.67
C VAL A 86 10.34 10.27 8.25
N GLU A 87 10.28 11.39 7.53
CA GLU A 87 11.11 12.56 7.80
C GLU A 87 10.53 13.48 8.88
N ARG A 88 9.20 13.54 8.97
CA ARG A 88 8.50 14.45 9.89
C ARG A 88 7.91 13.73 11.10
N CYS A 89 7.43 12.50 10.93
CA CYS A 89 6.91 11.71 12.04
C CYS A 89 7.94 10.74 12.64
N GLY A 90 9.13 10.61 12.06
CA GLY A 90 10.19 9.73 12.57
C GLY A 90 9.83 8.23 12.52
N MET A 91 8.89 7.83 11.65
CA MET A 91 8.50 6.43 11.52
C MET A 91 9.56 5.66 10.73
N THR A 92 9.88 4.46 11.19
CA THR A 92 10.70 3.53 10.41
C THR A 92 9.90 3.00 9.23
N GLN A 93 10.58 2.64 8.14
CA GLN A 93 9.90 2.03 6.99
C GLN A 93 9.16 0.74 7.38
N ASN A 94 9.72 -0.08 8.28
CA ASN A 94 9.05 -1.29 8.76
C ASN A 94 7.73 -0.99 9.47
N ARG A 95 7.69 0.05 10.32
CA ARG A 95 6.44 0.49 10.96
C ARG A 95 5.40 0.92 9.93
N ILE A 96 5.83 1.59 8.85
CA ILE A 96 4.92 2.02 7.77
C ILE A 96 4.39 0.79 7.01
N ARG A 97 5.26 -0.17 6.65
CA ARG A 97 4.85 -1.44 6.01
C ARG A 97 3.84 -2.20 6.87
N GLU A 98 4.10 -2.36 8.16
CA GLU A 98 3.16 -2.99 9.11
C GLU A 98 1.82 -2.25 9.15
N GLY A 99 1.84 -0.91 9.19
CA GLY A 99 0.64 -0.08 9.15
C GLY A 99 -0.16 -0.24 7.86
N LEU A 100 0.50 -0.33 6.71
CA LEU A 100 -0.13 -0.55 5.40
C LEU A 100 -0.77 -1.94 5.29
N VAL A 101 -0.08 -2.98 5.78
CA VAL A 101 -0.65 -4.34 5.87
C VAL A 101 -1.85 -4.34 6.81
N GLY A 102 -1.74 -3.68 7.97
CA GLY A 102 -2.85 -3.46 8.90
C GLY A 102 -4.06 -2.78 8.26
N LEU A 103 -3.83 -1.71 7.50
CA LEU A 103 -4.85 -0.94 6.80
C LEU A 103 -5.59 -1.77 5.74
N SER A 104 -4.92 -2.78 5.14
CA SER A 104 -5.55 -3.72 4.21
C SER A 104 -6.56 -4.66 4.90
N GLY A 105 -6.59 -4.69 6.24
CA GLY A 105 -7.47 -5.55 7.03
C GLY A 105 -6.83 -6.87 7.47
N LEU A 106 -5.58 -7.11 7.07
CA LEU A 106 -4.77 -8.19 7.61
C LEU A 106 -4.24 -7.78 8.99
N PRO A 107 -4.09 -8.71 9.94
CA PRO A 107 -3.36 -8.41 11.17
C PRO A 107 -1.94 -7.98 10.79
N GLY A 108 -1.57 -6.74 11.14
CA GLY A 108 -0.18 -6.31 11.02
C GLY A 108 0.70 -7.25 11.85
N SER A 109 1.91 -7.57 11.37
CA SER A 109 2.88 -8.32 12.18
C SER A 109 3.01 -7.63 13.55
N PRO A 110 3.01 -8.38 14.67
CA PRO A 110 3.21 -7.77 15.98
C PRO A 110 4.52 -6.98 15.97
N PRO A 111 4.55 -5.76 16.54
CA PRO A 111 5.76 -4.95 16.53
C PRO A 111 6.89 -5.78 17.13
N ALA A 112 8.01 -5.88 16.41
CA ALA A 112 9.22 -6.51 16.94
C ALA A 112 9.55 -5.80 18.27
N GLY A 113 9.40 -6.54 19.37
CA GLY A 113 9.60 -6.01 20.72
C GLY A 113 10.93 -5.28 20.78
N ARG A 114 10.92 -4.03 21.27
CA ARG A 114 12.16 -3.35 21.62
C ARG A 114 12.82 -4.11 22.78
N PRO A 115 14.16 -4.22 22.79
CA PRO A 115 14.91 -4.73 23.93
C PRO A 115 14.70 -3.87 25.19
#